data_AF-A0A932TT76-F1
#
_entry.id   AF-A0A932TT76-F1
#
_cell.length_a   1.000
_cell.length_b   1.000
_cell.length_c   1.000
_cell.angle_alpha   90.00
_cell.angle_beta   90.00
_cell.angle_gamma   90.00
#
_symmetry.space_group_name_H-M   'P 1'
#
loop_
_entity.id
_entity.type
_entity.pdbx_description
1 polymer ?
#
loop_
_entity_poly.entity_id
_entity_poly.type
_entity_poly.pdbx_seq_one_letter_code
_entity_poly.pdbx_strand_id
1 'polypeptide(L)' 'MAVSTAPRALVGYEYLEAKPYKRWPRQLGLKGRNMLASHLVAVMRANSSTVEETARNYELPI' A
#
# COMPACT_ATOMS: atom_id res chain seq x y z
N MET A 1 -31.04 -8.53 5.38
CA MET A 1 -29.60 -8.43 5.73
C MET A 1 -29.20 -6.97 5.57
N ALA A 2 -29.02 -6.25 6.68
CA ALA A 2 -28.65 -4.83 6.64
C ALA A 2 -27.15 -4.71 6.34
N VAL A 3 -26.81 -4.09 5.21
CA VAL A 3 -25.43 -3.70 4.89
C VAL A 3 -25.09 -2.51 5.79
N SER A 4 -24.38 -2.79 6.89
CA SER A 4 -23.87 -1.76 7.79
C SER A 4 -22.90 -0.87 7.02
N THR A 5 -23.36 0.32 6.64
CA THR A 5 -22.54 1.36 6.00
C THR A 5 -21.88 2.17 7.10
N ALA A 6 -20.99 1.55 7.87
CA ALA A 6 -20.11 2.31 8.75
C ALA A 6 -19.25 3.22 7.87
N PRO A 7 -19.08 4.52 8.20
CA PRO A 7 -18.11 5.35 7.51
C PRO A 7 -16.75 4.66 7.69
N ARG A 8 -16.19 4.12 6.60
CA ARG A 8 -14.85 3.56 6.58
C ARG A 8 -13.94 4.74 6.87
N ALA A 9 -13.64 4.95 8.15
CA ALA A 9 -12.68 5.93 8.59
C ALA A 9 -11.48 5.75 7.67
N LEU A 10 -11.08 6.80 6.97
CA LEU A 10 -9.82 6.81 6.25
C LEU A 10 -8.75 6.77 7.35
N VAL A 11 -8.51 5.58 7.90
CA VAL A 11 -7.50 5.31 8.90
C VAL A 11 -6.19 5.57 8.17
N GLY A 12 -5.66 6.77 8.39
CA GLY A 12 -4.53 7.30 7.64
C GLY A 12 -3.37 6.32 7.68
N TYR A 13 -2.75 6.11 6.52
CA TYR A 13 -1.42 5.54 6.33
C TYR A 13 -1.00 4.40 7.29
N GLU A 14 -1.93 3.54 7.75
CA GLU A 14 -1.64 2.53 8.78
C GLU A 14 -0.51 1.58 8.34
N TYR A 15 -0.45 1.36 7.03
CA TYR A 15 0.52 0.50 6.37
C TYR A 15 1.66 1.26 5.69
N LEU A 16 1.72 2.59 5.81
CA LEU A 16 2.80 3.40 5.23
C LEU A 16 3.66 4.05 6.32
N GLU A 17 4.97 3.96 6.16
CA GLU A 17 5.94 4.65 6.99
C GLU A 17 6.83 5.55 6.13
N ALA A 18 7.19 6.72 6.64
CA ALA A 18 8.27 7.49 6.03
C ALA A 18 9.57 6.69 6.17
N LYS A 19 10.35 6.56 5.08
CA LYS A 19 11.68 5.95 5.14
C LYS A 19 12.76 7.04 5.14
N PRO A 20 13.17 7.55 6.32
CA PRO A 20 14.08 8.69 6.44
C PRO A 20 15.51 8.39 5.95
N TYR A 21 15.87 7.10 5.81
CA TYR A 21 17.22 6.65 5.48
C TYR A 21 17.58 6.73 3.99
N LYS A 22 16.63 7.09 3.10
CA LYS A 22 16.91 7.26 1.66
C LYS A 22 17.23 8.72 1.36
N ARG A 23 18.14 8.94 0.38
CA ARG A 23 18.60 10.25 -0.12
C ARG A 23 17.45 11.25 -0.46
N TRP A 24 16.23 10.73 -0.63
CA TRP A 24 14.98 11.45 -0.84
C TRP A 24 14.07 11.27 0.38
N PRO A 25 14.09 12.18 1.36
CA PRO A 25 13.53 11.97 2.71
C PRO A 25 11.98 11.97 2.78
N ARG A 26 11.29 11.81 1.66
CA ARG A 26 9.81 11.85 1.57
C ARG A 26 9.21 10.64 0.86
N GLN A 27 9.97 9.57 0.69
CA GLN A 27 9.43 8.34 0.10
C GLN A 27 8.67 7.54 1.17
N LEU A 28 7.41 7.21 0.84
CA LEU A 28 6.58 6.33 1.65
C LEU A 28 6.94 4.87 1.36
N GLY A 29 7.24 4.13 2.41
CA GLY A 29 7.48 2.70 2.40
C GLY A 29 6.29 1.94 2.97
N LEU A 30 6.16 0.67 2.57
CA LEU A 30 5.23 -0.24 3.21
C LEU A 30 5.80 -0.64 4.58
N LYS A 31 5.04 -0.43 5.65
CA LYS A 31 5.43 -0.77 7.02
C LYS A 31 5.75 -2.26 7.14
N GLY A 32 6.84 -2.58 7.83
CA GLY A 32 7.29 -3.97 8.01
C GLY A 32 7.84 -4.63 6.74
N ARG A 33 8.02 -3.88 5.65
CA ARG A 33 8.55 -4.39 4.38
C ARG A 33 9.70 -3.52 3.88
N ASN A 34 10.71 -4.12 3.27
CA ASN A 34 11.76 -3.36 2.60
C ASN A 34 11.36 -2.86 1.20
N MET A 35 10.16 -2.28 1.07
CA MET A 35 9.56 -1.88 -0.20
C MET A 35 8.99 -0.47 -0.13
N LEU A 36 9.13 0.28 -1.22
CA LEU A 36 8.51 1.59 -1.38
C LEU A 36 7.11 1.45 -1.97
N ALA A 37 6.17 2.29 -1.54
CA ALA A 37 4.84 2.34 -2.15
C ALA A 37 4.91 2.68 -3.65
N SER A 38 5.84 3.56 -4.05
CA SER A 38 6.08 3.88 -5.46
C SER A 38 6.57 2.69 -6.28
N HIS A 39 7.37 1.80 -5.67
CA HIS A 39 7.83 0.58 -6.33
C HIS A 39 6.65 -0.37 -6.56
N LEU A 40 5.78 -0.55 -5.55
CA LEU A 40 4.57 -1.35 -5.71
C LEU A 40 3.70 -0.85 -6.89
N VAL A 41 3.43 0.46 -6.93
CA VAL A 41 2.66 1.07 -8.03
C VAL A 41 3.34 0.90 -9.38
N ALA A 42 4.67 1.01 -9.44
CA ALA A 42 5.42 0.80 -10.68
C ALA A 42 5.29 -0.66 -11.18
N VAL A 43 5.37 -1.64 -10.28
CA VAL A 43 5.18 -3.06 -10.62
C VAL A 43 3.77 -3.32 -11.11
N MET A 44 2.75 -2.79 -10.43
CA MET A 44 1.36 -2.90 -10.87
C MET A 44 1.16 -2.39 -12.29
N ARG A 45 1.72 -1.21 -12.60
CA ARG A 45 1.66 -0.63 -13.93
C ARG A 45 2.40 -1.45 -14.98
N ALA A 46 3.60 -1.92 -14.67
CA ALA A 46 4.40 -2.73 -15.59
C ALA A 46 3.72 -4.06 -15.94
N ASN A 47 3.05 -4.68 -14.97
CA ASN A 47 2.39 -5.97 -15.14
C ASN A 47 0.89 -5.87 -15.49
N SER A 48 0.33 -4.65 -15.56
CA SER A 48 -1.11 -4.41 -15.72
C SER A 48 -1.98 -5.17 -14.69
N SER A 49 -1.44 -5.43 -13.50
CA SER A 49 -2.13 -6.19 -12.45
C SER A 49 -3.18 -5.33 -11.74
N THR A 50 -4.28 -5.96 -11.32
CA THR A 50 -5.28 -5.29 -10.49
C THR A 50 -4.79 -5.07 -9.05
N VAL A 51 -5.52 -4.26 -8.29
CA VAL A 51 -5.22 -4.01 -6.87
C VAL A 51 -5.30 -5.31 -6.08
N GLU A 52 -6.33 -6.11 -6.32
CA GLU A 52 -6.61 -7.37 -5.61
C GLU A 52 -5.55 -8.43 -5.93
N GLU A 53 -5.16 -8.53 -7.20
CA GLU A 53 -4.12 -9.47 -7.63
C GLU A 53 -2.77 -9.09 -7.02
N THR A 54 -2.45 -7.80 -7.01
CA THR A 54 -1.21 -7.30 -6.40
C THR A 54 -1.23 -7.51 -4.90
N ALA A 55 -2.35 -7.22 -4.22
CA ALA A 55 -2.48 -7.46 -2.80
C ALA A 55 -2.28 -8.95 -2.46
N ARG A 56 -2.82 -9.87 -3.27
CA ARG A 56 -2.59 -11.30 -3.10
C ARG A 56 -1.13 -11.69 -3.32
N ASN A 57 -0.52 -11.25 -4.42
CA ASN A 57 0.85 -11.58 -4.78
C ASN A 57 1.87 -11.08 -3.75
N TYR A 58 1.58 -9.93 -3.15
CA TYR A 58 2.40 -9.36 -2.11
C TYR A 58 1.88 -9.68 -0.71
N GLU A 59 0.83 -10.48 -0.50
CA GLU A 59 0.27 -10.76 0.83
C GLU A 59 -0.05 -9.47 1.64
N LEU A 60 -0.60 -8.46 0.95
CA LEU A 60 -1.01 -7.20 1.54
C LEU A 60 -2.46 -7.30 2.06
N PRO A 61 -2.80 -6.60 3.15
CA PRO A 61 -4.18 -6.51 3.63
C PRO A 61 -5.06 -5.72 2.63
N ILE A 62 -6.32 -6.15 2.48
CA ILE A 62 -7.35 -5.56 1.59
C ILE A 62 -8.59 -5.16 2.40
#